data_AF-A0A7S0XEQ0-F1
#
_entry.id   AF-A0A7S0XEQ0-F1
#
_cell.length_a   1.000
_cell.length_b   1.000
_cell.length_c   1.000
_cell.angle_alpha   90.00
_cell.angle_beta   90.00
_cell.angle_gamma   90.00
#
_symmetry.space_group_name_H-M   'P 1'
#
loop_
_entity.id
_entity.type
_entity.pdbx_description
1 polymer ?
#
loop_
_entity_poly.entity_id
_entity_poly.type
_entity_poly.pdbx_seq_one_letter_code
_entity_poly.pdbx_strand_id
1 'polypeptide(L)'
;RAIAFLLYNSVYKEFKSKKDKWIKDTIGQLLITTGSIMWTMDCHKSLLAISNGMKNALRQQKKKQVNYLNKLTTMIRSPLSKIERNKIVDLITMEIHNRDVLERMIKANCMSISDFEW
;
A
#
# COMPACT_ATOMS: atom_id res chain seq x y z
N ARG A 1 13.87 -16.26 -12.49
CA ARG A 1 14.36 -16.54 -11.12
C ARG A 1 14.85 -15.28 -10.39
N ALA A 2 15.62 -14.38 -11.01
CA ALA A 2 16.13 -13.16 -10.34
C ALA A 2 15.05 -12.16 -9.87
N ILE A 3 14.04 -11.86 -10.69
CA ILE A 3 12.99 -10.87 -10.34
C ILE A 3 12.17 -11.33 -9.11
N ALA A 4 11.79 -12.61 -9.04
CA ALA A 4 11.07 -13.16 -7.90
C ALA A 4 11.86 -13.04 -6.59
N PHE A 5 13.17 -13.30 -6.64
CA PHE A 5 14.07 -13.11 -5.50
C PHE A 5 14.18 -11.64 -5.07
N LEU A 6 14.31 -10.72 -6.03
CA LEU A 6 14.35 -9.28 -5.75
C LEU A 6 13.04 -8.77 -5.15
N LEU A 7 11.90 -9.26 -5.63
CA LEU A 7 10.58 -8.93 -5.11
C LEU A 7 10.41 -9.46 -3.67
N TYR A 8 10.77 -10.72 -3.42
CA TYR A 8 10.76 -11.31 -2.08
C TYR A 8 11.58 -10.45 -1.09
N ASN A 9 12.78 -10.04 -1.48
CA ASN A 9 13.62 -9.17 -0.65
C ASN A 9 13.01 -7.78 -0.44
N SER A 10 12.34 -7.22 -1.45
CA SER A 10 11.65 -5.93 -1.32
C SER A 10 10.51 -5.99 -0.32
N VAL A 11 9.68 -7.04 -0.39
CA VAL A 11 8.60 -7.32 0.58
C VAL A 11 9.19 -7.49 1.98
N TYR A 12 10.23 -8.32 2.14
CA TYR A 12 10.89 -8.51 3.43
C TYR A 12 11.43 -7.19 4.02
N LYS A 13 12.02 -6.33 3.19
CA LYS A 13 12.54 -5.02 3.62
C LYS A 13 11.43 -4.06 4.04
N GLU A 14 10.28 -4.08 3.38
CA GLU A 14 9.12 -3.27 3.74
C GLU A 14 8.69 -3.55 5.20
N PHE A 15 8.64 -4.83 5.58
CA PHE A 15 8.28 -5.24 6.94
C PHE A 15 9.32 -4.89 8.01
N LYS A 16 10.62 -4.97 7.67
CA LYS A 16 11.71 -4.88 8.67
C LYS A 16 12.35 -3.49 8.79
N SER A 17 12.21 -2.65 7.77
CA SER A 17 12.93 -1.37 7.69
C SER A 17 12.03 -0.19 7.99
N LYS A 18 12.62 0.97 8.33
CA LYS A 18 11.88 2.24 8.32
C LYS A 18 11.35 2.51 6.91
N LYS A 19 10.08 2.89 6.79
CA LYS A 19 9.39 3.04 5.50
C LYS A 19 10.12 4.01 4.55
N ASP A 20 10.65 5.10 5.07
CA ASP A 20 11.41 6.09 4.29
C ASP A 20 12.71 5.51 3.71
N LYS A 21 13.40 4.66 4.48
CA LYS A 21 14.59 3.96 4.00
C LYS A 21 14.23 2.95 2.90
N TRP A 22 13.16 2.18 3.10
CA TRP A 22 12.68 1.23 2.10
C TRP A 22 12.31 1.92 0.78
N ILE A 23 11.59 3.05 0.81
CA ILE A 23 11.22 3.81 -0.38
C ILE A 23 12.47 4.29 -1.15
N LYS A 24 13.47 4.82 -0.43
CA LYS A 24 14.72 5.29 -1.03
C LYS A 24 15.53 4.15 -1.64
N ASP A 25 15.74 3.07 -0.90
CA ASP A 25 16.66 1.98 -1.26
C ASP A 25 16.07 0.98 -2.28
N THR A 26 14.76 1.01 -2.54
CA THR A 26 14.09 0.03 -3.43
C THR A 26 13.97 0.55 -4.86
N ILE A 27 14.19 -0.30 -5.86
CA ILE A 27 13.97 0.05 -7.29
C ILE A 27 12.49 0.39 -7.53
N GLY A 28 12.21 1.41 -8.34
CA GLY A 28 10.83 1.93 -8.55
C GLY A 28 9.79 0.87 -8.87
N GLN A 29 10.06 -0.03 -9.83
CA GLN A 29 9.11 -1.09 -10.18
C GLN A 29 8.85 -2.06 -9.00
N LEU A 30 9.90 -2.42 -8.25
CA LEU A 30 9.76 -3.29 -7.08
C LEU A 30 9.04 -2.56 -5.94
N LEU A 31 9.25 -1.26 -5.79
CA LEU A 31 8.60 -0.42 -4.79
C LEU A 31 7.08 -0.43 -4.99
N ILE A 32 6.63 -0.18 -6.24
CA ILE A 32 5.22 -0.17 -6.60
C ILE A 32 4.60 -1.56 -6.43
N THR A 33 5.24 -2.60 -6.98
CA THR A 33 4.71 -3.97 -6.89
C THR A 33 4.62 -4.44 -5.44
N THR A 34 5.62 -4.16 -4.61
CA THR A 34 5.57 -4.47 -3.18
C THR A 34 4.47 -3.68 -2.49
N GLY A 35 4.29 -2.39 -2.80
CA GLY A 35 3.18 -1.59 -2.29
C GLY A 35 1.81 -2.21 -2.59
N SER A 36 1.58 -2.63 -3.84
CA SER A 36 0.34 -3.32 -4.23
C SER A 36 0.14 -4.63 -3.50
N ILE A 37 1.19 -5.47 -3.35
CA ILE A 37 1.10 -6.72 -2.59
C ILE A 37 0.70 -6.45 -1.13
N MET A 38 1.34 -5.48 -0.50
CA MET A 38 1.07 -5.12 0.89
C MET A 38 -0.36 -4.58 1.07
N TRP A 39 -0.80 -3.71 0.15
CA TRP A 39 -2.17 -3.20 0.17
C TRP A 39 -3.21 -4.32 0.01
N THR A 40 -3.02 -5.23 -0.93
CA THR A 40 -3.90 -6.39 -1.13
C THR A 40 -3.94 -7.28 0.12
N MET A 41 -2.77 -7.58 0.71
CA MET A 41 -2.69 -8.37 1.95
C MET A 41 -3.44 -7.70 3.10
N ASP A 42 -3.33 -6.39 3.25
CA ASP A 42 -4.01 -5.67 4.32
C ASP A 42 -5.53 -5.59 4.12
N CYS A 43 -6.00 -5.44 2.88
CA CYS A 43 -7.42 -5.48 2.57
C CYS A 43 -8.00 -6.88 2.82
N HIS A 44 -7.30 -7.93 2.38
CA HIS A 44 -7.66 -9.31 2.65
C HIS A 44 -7.77 -9.59 4.16
N LYS A 45 -6.77 -9.17 4.95
CA LYS A 45 -6.82 -9.28 6.42
C LYS A 45 -7.98 -8.51 7.03
N SER A 46 -8.28 -7.32 6.50
CA SER A 46 -9.40 -6.49 6.96
C SER A 46 -10.74 -7.16 6.68
N LEU A 47 -10.89 -7.81 5.53
CA LEU A 47 -12.10 -8.56 5.19
C LEU A 47 -12.26 -9.81 6.05
N LEU A 48 -11.20 -10.60 6.27
CA LEU A 48 -11.24 -11.72 7.21
C LEU A 48 -11.60 -11.27 8.63
N ALA A 49 -11.08 -10.12 9.07
CA ALA A 49 -11.42 -9.50 10.34
C ALA A 49 -12.91 -9.12 10.42
N ILE A 50 -13.48 -8.58 9.34
CA ILE A 50 -14.91 -8.27 9.26
C ILE A 50 -15.76 -9.54 9.37
N SER A 51 -15.40 -10.61 8.66
CA SER A 51 -16.07 -11.92 8.78
C SER A 51 -16.04 -12.47 10.22
N ASN A 52 -14.99 -12.14 10.98
CA ASN A 52 -14.86 -12.48 12.40
C ASN A 52 -15.48 -11.45 13.37
N GLY A 53 -16.29 -10.51 12.87
CA GLY A 53 -17.07 -9.56 13.68
C GLY A 53 -16.45 -8.16 13.82
N MET A 54 -15.25 -7.90 13.29
CA MET A 54 -14.63 -6.56 13.33
C MET A 54 -15.14 -5.68 12.19
N LYS A 55 -16.42 -5.27 12.24
CA LYS A 55 -17.13 -4.52 11.18
C LYS A 55 -16.43 -3.25 10.67
N ASN A 56 -15.52 -2.66 11.44
CA ASN A 56 -14.85 -1.41 11.09
C ASN A 56 -13.43 -1.60 10.49
N ALA A 57 -12.98 -2.83 10.22
CA ALA A 57 -11.58 -3.09 9.84
C ALA A 57 -11.16 -2.34 8.55
N LEU A 58 -11.97 -2.35 7.48
CA LEU A 58 -11.67 -1.59 6.26
C LEU A 58 -11.58 -0.08 6.49
N ARG A 59 -12.44 0.49 7.35
CA ARG A 59 -12.37 1.91 7.73
C ARG A 59 -11.08 2.26 8.47
N GLN A 60 -10.63 1.35 9.35
CA GLN A 60 -9.34 1.50 10.03
C GLN A 60 -8.17 1.41 9.05
N GLN A 61 -8.24 0.48 8.08
CA GLN A 61 -7.24 0.36 7.03
C GLN A 61 -7.18 1.63 6.16
N LYS A 62 -8.34 2.21 5.80
CA LYS A 62 -8.39 3.49 5.08
C LYS A 62 -7.71 4.61 5.84
N LYS A 63 -7.89 4.69 7.17
CA LYS A 63 -7.19 5.68 8.00
C LYS A 63 -5.67 5.51 7.95
N LYS A 64 -5.17 4.27 7.96
CA LYS A 64 -3.73 3.98 7.79
C LYS A 64 -3.24 4.40 6.40
N GLN A 65 -4.01 4.11 5.35
CA GLN A 65 -3.71 4.48 3.97
C GLN A 65 -3.59 6.01 3.81
N VAL A 66 -4.54 6.77 4.36
CA VAL A 66 -4.52 8.25 4.33
C VAL A 66 -3.30 8.79 5.07
N ASN A 67 -2.97 8.23 6.23
CA ASN A 67 -1.77 8.62 6.97
C ASN A 67 -0.49 8.32 6.18
N TYR A 68 -0.46 7.22 5.43
CA TYR A 68 0.68 6.88 4.59
C TYR A 68 0.82 7.85 3.40
N LEU A 69 -0.28 8.17 2.72
CA LEU A 69 -0.31 9.19 1.66
C LEU A 69 0.19 10.56 2.16
N ASN A 70 -0.20 10.97 3.37
CA ASN A 70 0.29 12.21 3.98
C ASN A 70 1.82 12.18 4.14
N LYS A 71 2.40 11.05 4.59
CA LYS A 71 3.86 10.89 4.71
C LYS A 71 4.55 10.97 3.35
N LEU A 72 4.02 10.32 2.32
CA LEU A 72 4.55 10.39 0.96
C LEU A 72 4.50 11.82 0.40
N THR A 73 3.41 12.54 0.69
CA THR A 73 3.23 13.93 0.29
C THR A 73 4.22 14.86 1.01
N THR A 74 4.60 14.57 2.25
CA THR A 74 5.70 15.27 2.92
C THR A 74 7.05 14.93 2.27
N MET A 75 7.29 13.66 1.97
CA MET A 75 8.55 13.20 1.37
C MET A 75 8.81 13.82 0.00
N ILE A 76 7.81 13.90 -0.88
CA ILE A 76 7.98 14.48 -2.22
C ILE A 76 8.34 15.99 -2.19
N ARG A 77 8.03 16.69 -1.09
CA ARG A 77 8.41 18.11 -0.89
C ARG A 77 9.85 18.30 -0.41
N SER A 78 10.52 17.24 0.01
CA SER A 78 11.93 17.31 0.40
C SER A 78 12.85 17.42 -0.84
N PRO A 79 14.11 17.85 -0.67
CA PRO A 79 15.12 17.76 -1.73
C PRO A 79 15.33 16.31 -2.15
N LEU A 80 15.14 16.02 -3.43
CA LEU A 80 15.21 14.67 -4.01
C LEU A 80 15.88 14.74 -5.37
N SER A 81 16.63 13.71 -5.74
CA SER A 81 17.08 13.52 -7.13
C SER A 81 15.88 13.32 -8.06
N LYS A 82 16.10 13.51 -9.37
CA LYS A 82 15.06 13.29 -10.40
C LYS A 82 14.48 11.88 -10.33
N ILE A 83 15.32 10.87 -10.13
CA ILE A 83 14.91 9.46 -10.08
C ILE A 83 14.09 9.19 -8.81
N GLU A 84 14.53 9.67 -7.64
CA GLU A 84 13.77 9.50 -6.40
C GLU A 84 12.41 10.18 -6.46
N ARG A 85 12.35 11.39 -7.03
CA ARG A 85 11.10 12.12 -7.22
C ARG A 85 10.13 11.34 -8.09
N ASN A 86 10.58 10.83 -9.24
CA ASN A 86 9.73 10.03 -10.13
C ASN A 86 9.21 8.77 -9.42
N LYS A 87 10.07 8.03 -8.72
CA LYS A 87 9.66 6.85 -7.93
C LYS A 87 8.56 7.17 -6.92
N ILE A 88 8.69 8.30 -6.21
CA ILE A 88 7.71 8.70 -5.19
C ILE A 88 6.41 9.18 -5.84
N VAL A 89 6.47 9.88 -6.99
CA VAL A 89 5.28 10.25 -7.76
C VAL A 89 4.50 9.01 -8.20
N ASP A 90 5.20 8.02 -8.77
CA ASP A 90 4.57 6.79 -9.25
C ASP A 90 3.93 6.02 -8.09
N LEU A 91 4.64 5.93 -6.96
CA LEU A 91 4.10 5.33 -5.73
C LEU A 91 2.86 6.07 -5.22
N ILE A 92 2.90 7.40 -5.11
CA ILE A 92 1.75 8.21 -4.68
C ILE A 92 0.54 7.98 -5.60
N THR A 93 0.76 7.93 -6.91
CA THR A 93 -0.30 7.70 -7.91
C THR A 93 -1.01 6.38 -7.65
N MET A 94 -0.25 5.31 -7.42
CA MET A 94 -0.80 3.99 -7.08
C MET A 94 -1.50 3.98 -5.73
N GLU A 95 -0.92 4.60 -4.70
CA GLU A 95 -1.51 4.63 -3.36
C GLU A 95 -2.82 5.46 -3.28
N ILE A 96 -2.99 6.46 -4.16
CA ILE A 96 -4.26 7.19 -4.33
C ILE A 96 -5.31 6.25 -4.93
N HIS A 97 -4.98 5.52 -5.99
CA HIS A 97 -5.90 4.55 -6.58
C HIS A 97 -6.33 3.49 -5.57
N ASN A 98 -5.38 2.92 -4.83
CA ASN A 98 -5.61 1.96 -3.76
C ASN A 98 -6.58 2.51 -2.69
N ARG A 99 -6.41 3.78 -2.29
CA ARG A 99 -7.30 4.45 -1.33
C ARG A 99 -8.71 4.60 -1.89
N ASP A 100 -8.84 4.91 -3.17
CA ASP A 100 -10.14 5.10 -3.82
C ASP A 100 -10.87 3.77 -4.02
N VAL A 101 -10.17 2.69 -4.36
CA VAL A 101 -10.71 1.31 -4.37
C VAL A 101 -11.21 0.93 -2.98
N LEU A 102 -10.40 1.16 -1.95
CA LEU A 102 -10.78 0.86 -0.57
C LEU A 102 -12.03 1.64 -0.12
N GLU A 103 -12.17 2.89 -0.58
CA GLU A 103 -13.37 3.69 -0.33
C GLU A 103 -14.61 3.13 -1.03
N ARG A 104 -14.47 2.63 -2.27
CA ARG A 104 -15.57 1.97 -2.98
C ARG A 104 -16.02 0.71 -2.24
N MET A 105 -15.10 -0.15 -1.81
CA MET A 105 -15.41 -1.33 -1.00
C MET A 105 -16.19 -0.97 0.28
N ILE A 106 -15.76 0.09 0.99
CA ILE A 106 -16.45 0.56 2.21
C ILE A 106 -17.87 1.04 1.89
N LYS A 107 -18.05 1.80 0.80
CA LYS A 107 -19.37 2.32 0.38
C LYS A 107 -20.31 1.21 -0.08
N ALA A 108 -19.77 0.18 -0.72
CA ALA A 108 -20.53 -1.00 -1.14
C ALA A 108 -20.84 -1.98 0.02
N ASN A 109 -20.41 -1.65 1.24
CA ASN A 109 -20.53 -2.53 2.41
C ASN A 109 -19.96 -3.93 2.13
N CYS A 110 -18.74 -3.98 1.59
CA CYS A 110 -18.00 -5.21 1.38
C CYS A 110 -17.62 -5.85 2.73
N MET A 111 -18.04 -7.10 2.93
CA MET A 111 -17.95 -7.83 4.20
C MET A 111 -17.10 -9.10 4.11
N SER A 112 -16.78 -9.59 2.90
CA SER A 112 -16.10 -10.87 2.70
C SER A 112 -15.07 -10.81 1.57
N ILE A 113 -14.09 -11.72 1.63
CA ILE A 113 -13.11 -11.96 0.55
C ILE A 113 -13.73 -12.62 -0.69
N SER A 114 -15.01 -12.99 -0.63
CA SER A 114 -15.77 -13.54 -1.75
C SER A 114 -16.69 -12.51 -2.41
N ASP A 115 -16.75 -11.29 -1.90
CA ASP A 115 -17.59 -10.23 -2.48
C ASP A 115 -16.97 -9.71 -3.78
N PHE A 116 -17.79 -9.46 -4.80
CA PHE A 116 -17.32 -8.99 -6.11
C PHE A 116 -16.61 -7.62 -6.08
N GLU A 117 -16.93 -6.80 -5.08
CA GLU A 117 -16.33 -5.47 -4.90
C GLU A 117 -14.89 -5.52 -4.37
N TRP A 118 -14.47 -6.68 -3.85
CA TRP A 118 -13.10 -6.97 -3.42
C TRP A 118 -12.26 -7.52 -4.59
#